data_AF-A0A7C9DS77-F1
#
_entry.id   AF-A0A7C9DS77-F1
#
_cell.length_a   1.000
_cell.length_b   1.000
_cell.length_c   1.000
_cell.angle_alpha   90.00
_cell.angle_beta   90.00
_cell.angle_gamma   90.00
#
_symmetry.space_group_name_H-M   'P 1'
#
loop_
_entity.id
_entity.type
_entity.pdbx_description
1 polymer ?
#
loop_
_entity_poly.entity_id
_entity_poly.type
_entity_poly.pdbx_seq_one_letter_code
_entity_poly.pdbx_strand_id
1 'polypeptide(L)'
;ALPISGASFNTISPVSLRVKLEMVNQEGIKVISECFVRPEHEVPAAKNPFYLGPVDLAFLSLDPIQKGLLFPFDTGCSRPQISSLVESLKRSLALALVHFYPLAGRFETTKYEDEHASWIFLDCAKGPGARLIHASYVDLSLSDILSSTDVHPAVRSFFDLGERIVNYDGHTKALLSIQVTELLDGVFIGFT
;
A
#
# COMPACT_ATOMS: atom_id res chain seq x y z
N ALA A 1 -16.68 55.37 -17.40
CA ALA A 1 -16.37 53.95 -17.21
C ALA A 1 -15.66 53.81 -15.87
N LEU A 2 -16.23 53.06 -14.93
CA LEU A 2 -15.70 52.84 -13.57
C LEU A 2 -14.48 51.91 -13.62
N PRO A 3 -13.38 52.17 -12.90
CA PRO A 3 -12.40 51.13 -12.58
C PRO A 3 -12.81 50.41 -11.29
N ILE A 4 -12.66 49.10 -11.33
CA ILE A 4 -13.15 48.11 -10.37
C ILE A 4 -12.13 48.01 -9.22
N SER A 5 -12.66 48.01 -8.00
CA SER A 5 -11.96 47.79 -6.72
C SER A 5 -11.01 46.59 -6.79
N GLY A 6 -9.78 46.78 -6.31
CA GLY A 6 -8.80 45.73 -6.14
C GLY A 6 -9.27 44.68 -5.14
N ALA A 7 -9.59 43.49 -5.62
CA ALA A 7 -9.68 42.31 -4.77
C ALA A 7 -8.26 41.75 -4.62
N SER A 8 -7.72 41.79 -3.40
CA SER A 8 -6.48 41.05 -3.09
C SER A 8 -6.79 39.57 -3.17
N PHE A 9 -6.25 38.89 -4.19
CA PHE A 9 -6.15 37.44 -4.17
C PHE A 9 -5.15 37.08 -3.07
N ASN A 10 -5.67 36.69 -1.89
CA ASN A 10 -4.86 36.00 -0.91
C ASN A 10 -4.40 34.69 -1.54
N THR A 11 -3.15 34.67 -1.98
CA THR A 11 -2.45 33.46 -2.38
C THR A 11 -2.35 32.56 -1.14
N ILE A 12 -3.25 31.58 -1.08
CA ILE A 12 -3.14 30.51 -0.10
C ILE A 12 -1.84 29.77 -0.46
N SER A 13 -0.86 29.83 0.45
CA SER A 13 0.40 29.11 0.31
C SER A 13 0.13 27.64 -0.01
N PRO A 14 0.87 26.99 -0.93
CA PRO A 14 0.79 25.56 -1.18
C PRO A 14 0.93 24.73 0.11
N VAL A 15 1.66 25.25 1.09
CA VAL A 15 1.80 24.67 2.43
C VAL A 15 0.47 24.67 3.18
N SER A 16 -0.34 25.72 3.07
CA SER A 16 -1.64 25.82 3.74
C SER A 16 -2.73 24.95 3.08
N LEU A 17 -2.63 24.68 1.78
CA LEU A 17 -3.41 23.64 1.10
C LEU A 17 -2.94 22.25 1.54
N ARG A 18 -1.63 22.05 1.72
CA ARG A 18 -1.03 20.83 2.29
C ARG A 18 -1.56 20.54 3.69
N VAL A 19 -1.64 21.57 4.55
CA VAL A 19 -2.18 21.48 5.92
C VAL A 19 -3.70 21.24 5.94
N LYS A 20 -4.45 21.75 4.97
CA LYS A 20 -5.89 21.43 4.87
C LYS A 20 -6.14 19.99 4.38
N LEU A 21 -5.18 19.41 3.67
CA LEU A 21 -5.14 17.99 3.30
C LEU A 21 -4.51 17.11 4.41
N GLU A 22 -3.98 17.71 5.50
CA GLU A 22 -3.36 16.99 6.62
C GLU A 22 -4.37 16.26 7.53
N MET A 23 -5.68 16.38 7.28
CA MET A 23 -6.72 15.65 8.02
C MET A 23 -7.66 14.84 7.11
N VAL A 24 -7.09 13.98 6.27
CA VAL A 24 -7.88 12.82 5.80
C VAL A 24 -7.88 11.83 6.96
N ASN A 25 -9.06 11.63 7.56
CA ASN A 25 -9.26 10.85 8.77
C ASN A 25 -8.62 9.46 8.70
N GLN A 26 -7.42 9.32 9.29
CA GLN A 26 -7.02 8.06 9.92
C GLN A 26 -7.76 7.83 11.25
N GLU A 27 -8.57 8.80 11.71
CA GLU A 27 -9.46 8.60 12.85
C GLU A 27 -10.42 7.45 12.49
N GLY A 28 -10.23 6.31 13.15
CA GLY A 28 -11.04 5.12 12.95
C GLY A 28 -10.21 3.87 12.71
N ILE A 29 -9.06 3.95 12.04
CA ILE A 29 -8.23 2.76 11.81
C ILE A 29 -7.30 2.47 13.00
N LYS A 30 -7.28 1.22 13.43
CA LYS A 30 -6.41 0.71 14.49
C LYS A 30 -5.66 -0.51 13.99
N VAL A 31 -4.33 -0.42 13.96
CA VAL A 31 -3.47 -1.58 13.68
C VAL A 31 -3.49 -2.52 14.89
N ILE A 32 -3.79 -3.79 14.64
CA ILE A 32 -3.84 -4.86 15.64
C ILE A 32 -2.52 -5.63 15.65
N SER A 33 -2.04 -6.03 14.47
CA SER A 33 -0.75 -6.70 14.31
C SER A 33 -0.16 -6.47 12.93
N GLU A 34 1.15 -6.65 12.82
CA GLU A 34 1.84 -6.62 11.54
C GLU A 34 3.01 -7.62 11.54
N CYS A 35 3.37 -8.10 10.36
CA CYS A 35 4.55 -8.90 10.16
C CYS A 35 5.09 -8.75 8.73
N PHE A 36 6.29 -9.27 8.51
CA PHE A 36 6.82 -9.46 7.16
C PHE A 36 6.82 -10.94 6.80
N VAL A 37 6.52 -11.22 5.53
CA VAL A 37 6.38 -12.56 4.98
C VAL A 37 7.41 -12.75 3.88
N ARG A 38 8.19 -13.82 4.01
CA ARG A 38 9.19 -14.25 3.03
C ARG A 38 8.66 -15.45 2.25
N PRO A 39 9.27 -15.78 1.10
CA PRO A 39 9.05 -17.07 0.45
C PRO A 39 9.21 -18.22 1.45
N GLU A 40 8.30 -19.19 1.40
CA GLU A 40 8.31 -20.36 2.30
C GLU A 40 9.65 -21.13 2.26
N HIS A 41 10.28 -21.15 1.08
CA HIS A 41 11.57 -21.80 0.86
C HIS A 41 12.52 -20.87 0.11
N GLU A 42 13.83 -21.15 0.18
CA GLU A 42 14.83 -20.42 -0.56
C GLU A 42 14.60 -20.54 -2.08
N VAL A 43 14.68 -19.42 -2.78
CA VAL A 43 14.52 -19.35 -4.24
C VAL A 43 15.88 -19.07 -4.87
N PRO A 44 16.53 -20.05 -5.53
CA PRO A 44 17.87 -19.85 -6.09
C PRO A 44 17.96 -18.67 -7.08
N ALA A 45 16.90 -18.43 -7.86
CA ALA A 45 16.82 -17.32 -8.80
C ALA A 45 16.86 -15.95 -8.13
N ALA A 46 16.41 -15.83 -6.87
CA ALA A 46 16.39 -14.58 -6.12
C ALA A 46 17.80 -14.05 -5.76
N LYS A 47 18.84 -14.88 -5.93
CA LYS A 47 20.25 -14.48 -5.73
C LYS A 47 20.78 -13.61 -6.87
N ASN A 48 20.11 -13.61 -8.01
CA ASN A 48 20.50 -12.80 -9.15
C ASN A 48 19.71 -11.49 -9.13
N PRO A 49 20.33 -10.36 -9.53
CA PRO A 49 19.61 -9.11 -9.77
C PRO A 49 18.47 -9.31 -10.76
N PHE A 50 17.28 -8.84 -10.42
CA PHE A 50 16.17 -8.76 -11.36
C PHE A 50 16.13 -7.36 -11.96
N TYR A 51 16.58 -7.24 -13.21
CA TYR A 51 16.69 -5.96 -13.90
C TYR A 51 15.35 -5.46 -14.41
N LEU A 52 15.11 -4.15 -14.23
CA LEU A 52 13.91 -3.47 -14.69
C LEU A 52 14.04 -3.08 -16.16
N GLY A 53 12.95 -3.24 -16.91
CA GLY A 53 12.86 -2.74 -18.28
C GLY A 53 12.62 -1.22 -18.31
N PRO A 54 12.77 -0.57 -19.48
CA PRO A 54 12.55 0.87 -19.61
C PRO A 54 11.15 1.33 -19.16
N VAL A 55 10.14 0.51 -19.42
CA VAL A 55 8.75 0.79 -19.00
C VAL A 55 8.65 0.74 -17.47
N ASP A 56 9.23 -0.28 -16.83
CA ASP A 56 9.22 -0.43 -15.37
C ASP A 56 9.90 0.76 -14.67
N LEU A 57 11.00 1.26 -15.22
CA LEU A 57 11.70 2.45 -14.71
C LEU A 57 10.82 3.70 -14.73
N ALA A 58 9.95 3.85 -15.74
CA ALA A 58 9.02 4.96 -15.82
C ALA A 58 7.96 4.93 -14.69
N PHE A 59 7.63 3.74 -14.17
CA PHE A 59 6.69 3.58 -13.05
C PHE A 59 7.30 3.95 -11.69
N LEU A 60 8.63 4.11 -11.58
CA LEU A 60 9.27 4.40 -10.29
C LEU A 60 8.82 5.73 -9.66
N SER A 61 8.45 6.71 -10.49
CA SER A 61 7.96 8.02 -10.01
C SER A 61 6.44 8.08 -9.79
N LEU A 62 5.73 6.96 -10.01
CA LEU A 62 4.29 6.86 -9.82
C LEU A 62 3.97 6.24 -8.46
N ASP A 63 2.75 6.49 -7.99
CA ASP A 63 2.22 5.90 -6.76
C ASP A 63 2.02 4.37 -6.94
N PRO A 64 2.14 3.58 -5.85
CA PRO A 64 1.83 2.16 -5.88
C PRO A 64 0.39 1.89 -6.32
N ILE A 65 0.19 0.81 -7.07
CA ILE A 65 -1.15 0.39 -7.50
C ILE A 65 -1.93 -0.11 -6.30
N GLN A 66 -3.12 0.45 -6.07
CA GLN A 66 -4.00 0.02 -4.98
C GLN A 66 -5.15 -0.82 -5.54
N LYS A 67 -5.34 -2.02 -4.98
CA LYS A 67 -6.48 -2.90 -5.31
C LYS A 67 -7.07 -3.46 -4.03
N GLY A 68 -8.39 -3.36 -3.90
CA GLY A 68 -9.12 -3.80 -2.71
C GLY A 68 -10.14 -4.87 -3.04
N LEU A 69 -10.34 -5.80 -2.11
CA LEU A 69 -11.44 -6.77 -2.12
C LEU A 69 -12.25 -6.62 -0.84
N LEU A 70 -13.57 -6.54 -0.97
CA LEU A 70 -14.50 -6.39 0.15
C LEU A 70 -15.37 -7.64 0.28
N PHE A 71 -15.37 -8.25 1.47
CA PHE A 71 -16.08 -9.48 1.76
C PHE A 71 -17.05 -9.29 2.93
N PRO A 72 -18.36 -9.60 2.77
CA PRO A 72 -19.30 -9.58 3.87
C PRO A 72 -19.08 -10.75 4.82
N PHE A 73 -19.41 -10.56 6.10
CA PHE A 73 -19.59 -11.70 7.01
C PHE A 73 -20.92 -12.39 6.71
N ASP A 74 -20.91 -13.72 6.85
CA ASP A 74 -22.13 -14.50 6.69
C ASP A 74 -23.09 -14.19 7.84
N THR A 75 -24.31 -13.75 7.50
CA THR A 75 -25.31 -13.23 8.43
C THR A 75 -26.00 -14.29 9.28
N GLY A 76 -25.67 -15.58 9.09
CA GLY A 76 -26.19 -16.71 9.87
C GLY A 76 -25.18 -17.44 10.76
N CYS A 77 -23.90 -17.07 10.69
CA CYS A 77 -22.82 -17.77 11.38
C CYS A 77 -22.20 -16.90 12.48
N SER A 78 -21.50 -17.53 13.43
CA SER A 78 -20.66 -16.78 14.38
C SER A 78 -19.63 -15.95 13.61
N ARG A 79 -19.39 -14.70 14.03
CA ARG A 79 -18.41 -13.81 13.40
C ARG A 79 -17.09 -14.56 13.15
N PRO A 80 -16.57 -14.57 11.91
CA PRO A 80 -15.38 -15.33 11.59
C PRO A 80 -14.20 -14.85 12.41
N GLN A 81 -13.35 -15.78 12.85
CA GLN A 81 -12.14 -15.44 13.57
C GLN A 81 -11.12 -14.87 12.59
N ILE A 82 -11.04 -13.55 12.47
CA ILE A 82 -10.18 -12.86 11.51
C ILE A 82 -8.70 -13.19 11.73
N SER A 83 -8.27 -13.48 12.96
CA SER A 83 -6.91 -13.94 13.21
C SER A 83 -6.58 -15.24 12.45
N SER A 84 -7.55 -16.14 12.28
CA SER A 84 -7.38 -17.37 11.47
C SER A 84 -7.28 -17.07 9.98
N LEU A 85 -8.02 -16.07 9.49
CA LEU A 85 -7.91 -15.58 8.11
C LEU A 85 -6.52 -14.98 7.88
N VAL A 86 -6.04 -14.14 8.79
CA VAL A 86 -4.71 -13.49 8.70
C VAL A 86 -3.60 -14.54 8.69
N GLU A 87 -3.66 -15.56 9.56
CA GLU A 87 -2.65 -16.63 9.57
C GLU A 87 -2.71 -17.49 8.31
N SER A 88 -3.90 -17.78 7.80
CA SER A 88 -4.08 -18.49 6.52
C SER A 88 -3.51 -17.68 5.35
N LEU A 89 -3.78 -16.36 5.32
CA LEU A 89 -3.23 -15.44 4.34
C LEU A 89 -1.72 -15.40 4.41
N LYS A 90 -1.14 -15.28 5.61
CA LYS A 90 0.32 -15.30 5.82
C LYS A 90 0.97 -16.54 5.24
N ARG A 91 0.43 -17.74 5.53
CA ARG A 91 0.92 -19.00 4.98
C ARG A 91 0.76 -19.07 3.46
N SER A 92 -0.40 -18.68 2.94
CA SER A 92 -0.64 -18.70 1.49
C SER A 92 0.25 -17.70 0.74
N LEU A 93 0.53 -16.54 1.34
CA LEU A 93 1.43 -15.53 0.82
C LEU A 93 2.87 -16.05 0.79
N ALA A 94 3.33 -16.71 1.86
CA ALA A 94 4.67 -17.31 1.90
C ALA A 94 4.85 -18.34 0.76
N LEU A 95 3.83 -19.18 0.51
CA LEU A 95 3.84 -20.12 -0.61
C LEU A 95 3.82 -19.41 -1.97
N ALA A 96 2.97 -18.40 -2.15
CA ALA A 96 2.90 -17.63 -3.39
C ALA A 96 4.21 -16.91 -3.70
N LEU A 97 4.89 -16.36 -2.69
CA LEU A 97 6.15 -15.65 -2.82
C LEU A 97 7.31 -16.56 -3.28
N VAL A 98 7.18 -17.89 -3.23
CA VAL A 98 8.16 -18.78 -3.89
C VAL A 98 8.15 -18.55 -5.42
N HIS A 99 6.97 -18.29 -5.99
CA HIS A 99 6.79 -18.04 -7.43
C HIS A 99 6.90 -16.56 -7.78
N PHE A 100 6.48 -15.67 -6.87
CA PHE A 100 6.50 -14.21 -7.03
C PHE A 100 7.57 -13.57 -6.14
N TYR A 101 8.73 -14.21 -6.04
CA TYR A 101 9.83 -13.83 -5.15
C TYR A 101 10.31 -12.37 -5.29
N PRO A 102 10.24 -11.69 -6.46
CA PRO A 102 10.64 -10.28 -6.54
C PRO A 102 9.81 -9.36 -5.61
N LEU A 103 8.56 -9.72 -5.30
CA LEU A 103 7.67 -8.93 -4.43
C LEU A 103 8.13 -8.91 -2.95
N ALA A 104 9.01 -9.84 -2.56
CA ALA A 104 9.59 -9.88 -1.22
C ALA A 104 10.89 -9.06 -1.11
N GLY A 105 11.46 -8.64 -2.23
CA GLY A 105 12.76 -7.96 -2.32
C GLY A 105 12.72 -6.46 -2.05
N ARG A 106 13.78 -5.76 -2.44
CA ARG A 106 13.89 -4.29 -2.42
C ARG A 106 14.54 -3.79 -3.71
N PHE A 107 14.24 -2.54 -4.08
CA PHE A 107 15.01 -1.87 -5.12
C PHE A 107 16.42 -1.55 -4.63
N GLU A 108 17.39 -1.68 -5.52
CA GLU A 108 18.76 -1.23 -5.35
C GLU A 108 19.15 -0.32 -6.51
N THR A 109 20.05 0.62 -6.23
CA THR A 109 20.64 1.49 -7.25
C THR A 109 22.16 1.35 -7.21
N THR A 110 22.75 0.94 -8.34
CA THR A 110 24.20 1.00 -8.55
C THR A 110 24.53 2.15 -9.49
N LYS A 111 25.52 2.98 -9.13
CA LYS A 111 25.99 4.10 -9.94
C LYS A 111 27.29 3.74 -10.63
N TYR A 112 27.41 4.10 -11.90
CA TYR A 112 28.60 3.95 -12.72
C TYR A 112 29.04 5.35 -13.14
N GLU A 113 29.87 5.99 -12.30
CA GLU A 113 30.25 7.40 -12.48
C GLU A 113 31.01 7.63 -13.80
N ASP A 114 31.91 6.72 -14.16
CA ASP A 114 32.70 6.78 -15.40
C ASP A 114 31.85 6.70 -16.67
N GLU A 115 30.67 6.06 -16.58
CA GLU A 115 29.73 5.89 -17.69
C GLU A 115 28.57 6.90 -17.63
N HIS A 116 28.55 7.79 -16.63
CA HIS A 116 27.43 8.67 -16.33
C HIS A 116 26.08 7.93 -16.26
N ALA A 117 26.09 6.69 -15.75
CA ALA A 117 24.95 5.79 -15.76
C ALA A 117 24.54 5.34 -14.35
N SER A 118 23.30 4.91 -14.19
CA SER A 118 22.80 4.28 -12.97
C SER A 118 21.85 3.16 -13.31
N TRP A 119 21.99 2.03 -12.62
CA TRP A 119 21.15 0.86 -12.81
C TRP A 119 20.27 0.70 -11.58
N ILE A 120 18.96 0.61 -11.81
CA ILE A 120 17.98 0.30 -10.78
C ILE A 120 17.47 -1.11 -11.05
N PHE A 121 17.57 -1.97 -10.05
CA PHE A 121 17.18 -3.37 -10.14
C PHE A 121 16.58 -3.84 -8.82
N LEU A 122 15.98 -5.01 -8.82
CA LEU A 122 15.47 -5.66 -7.62
C LEU A 122 16.51 -6.63 -7.06
N ASP A 123 16.95 -6.38 -5.83
CA ASP A 123 17.57 -7.41 -5.00
C ASP A 123 16.44 -8.20 -4.33
N CYS A 124 16.16 -9.37 -4.90
CA CYS A 124 15.03 -10.20 -4.49
C CYS A 124 15.26 -10.92 -3.15
N ALA A 125 16.49 -10.94 -2.64
CA ALA A 125 16.83 -11.52 -1.34
C ALA A 125 16.93 -10.45 -0.23
N LYS A 126 16.97 -9.16 -0.61
CA LYS A 126 17.10 -8.06 0.35
C LYS A 126 15.78 -7.75 1.07
N GLY A 127 15.93 -7.42 2.35
CA GLY A 127 14.84 -6.91 3.18
C GLY A 127 14.07 -8.00 3.92
N PRO A 128 13.07 -7.59 4.72
CA PRO A 128 12.32 -8.51 5.57
C PRO A 128 11.24 -9.32 4.83
N GLY A 129 10.91 -8.97 3.58
CA GLY A 129 9.84 -9.60 2.80
C GLY A 129 8.71 -8.63 2.41
N ALA A 130 7.58 -9.20 1.98
CA ALA A 130 6.31 -8.49 1.79
C ALA A 130 5.70 -8.18 3.17
N ARG A 131 4.96 -7.08 3.29
CA ARG A 131 4.33 -6.69 4.57
C ARG A 131 2.90 -7.22 4.64
N LEU A 132 2.49 -7.70 5.81
CA LEU A 132 1.13 -8.13 6.10
C LEU A 132 0.66 -7.43 7.38
N ILE A 133 -0.45 -6.71 7.29
CA ILE A 133 -1.02 -5.91 8.37
C ILE A 133 -2.43 -6.39 8.64
N HIS A 134 -2.76 -6.51 9.92
CA HIS A 134 -4.11 -6.73 10.41
C HIS A 134 -4.55 -5.49 11.19
N ALA A 135 -5.64 -4.89 10.77
CA ALA A 135 -6.21 -3.69 11.36
C ALA A 135 -7.73 -3.84 11.53
N SER A 136 -8.33 -2.95 12.29
CA SER A 136 -9.78 -2.77 12.38
C SER A 136 -10.14 -1.32 12.17
N TYR A 137 -11.30 -1.06 11.58
CA TYR A 137 -11.88 0.27 11.52
C TYR A 137 -13.08 0.38 12.47
N VAL A 138 -13.12 1.46 13.26
CA VAL A 138 -14.17 1.71 14.27
C VAL A 138 -15.45 2.17 13.59
N ASP A 139 -16.57 1.53 13.96
CA ASP A 139 -17.94 1.94 13.61
C ASP A 139 -18.22 2.15 12.11
N LEU A 140 -17.60 1.34 11.24
CA LEU A 140 -17.83 1.39 9.79
C LEU A 140 -18.36 0.06 9.26
N SER A 141 -19.48 0.11 8.54
CA SER A 141 -20.11 -1.03 7.88
C SER A 141 -19.81 -1.08 6.38
N LEU A 142 -20.12 -2.22 5.76
CA LEU A 142 -20.08 -2.38 4.30
C LEU A 142 -21.07 -1.44 3.62
N SER A 143 -22.25 -1.24 4.20
CA SER A 143 -23.26 -0.33 3.63
C SER A 143 -22.76 1.12 3.61
N ASP A 144 -22.02 1.57 4.62
CA ASP A 144 -21.46 2.92 4.65
C ASP A 144 -20.47 3.12 3.50
N ILE A 145 -19.63 2.11 3.23
CA ILE A 145 -18.67 2.14 2.12
C ILE A 145 -19.40 2.12 0.77
N LEU A 146 -20.38 1.24 0.60
CA LEU A 146 -21.05 0.98 -0.69
C LEU A 146 -22.12 2.02 -1.04
N SER A 147 -22.66 2.74 -0.06
CA SER A 147 -23.68 3.80 -0.29
C SER A 147 -23.07 5.14 -0.69
N SER A 148 -21.75 5.30 -0.57
CA SER A 148 -21.04 6.51 -0.98
C SER A 148 -21.15 6.73 -2.49
N THR A 149 -21.35 7.99 -2.91
CA THR A 149 -21.43 8.37 -4.33
C THR A 149 -20.09 8.22 -5.05
N ASP A 150 -18.99 8.36 -4.31
CA ASP A 150 -17.61 8.15 -4.76
C ASP A 150 -16.89 7.21 -3.76
N VAL A 151 -15.59 7.00 -3.91
CA VAL A 151 -14.79 6.21 -2.97
C VAL A 151 -14.90 6.82 -1.56
N HIS A 152 -15.46 6.04 -0.63
CA HIS A 152 -15.59 6.46 0.77
C HIS A 152 -14.21 6.82 1.36
N PRO A 153 -14.04 7.96 2.06
CA PRO A 153 -12.71 8.43 2.50
C PRO A 153 -11.92 7.43 3.33
N ALA A 154 -12.60 6.61 4.14
CA ALA A 154 -11.98 5.55 4.93
C ALA A 154 -11.21 4.51 4.08
N VAL A 155 -11.62 4.29 2.82
CA VAL A 155 -11.00 3.29 1.93
C VAL A 155 -9.52 3.59 1.69
N ARG A 156 -9.11 4.87 1.68
CA ARG A 156 -7.70 5.26 1.56
C ARG A 156 -6.85 4.75 2.72
N SER A 157 -7.44 4.64 3.91
CA SER A 157 -6.75 4.10 5.10
C SER A 157 -6.62 2.58 5.08
N PHE A 158 -7.30 1.89 4.16
CA PHE A 158 -7.22 0.42 4.02
C PHE A 158 -5.99 -0.06 3.24
N PHE A 159 -5.13 0.88 2.86
CA PHE A 159 -3.93 0.68 2.05
C PHE A 159 -2.73 1.30 2.77
N ASP A 160 -1.73 0.47 3.04
CA ASP A 160 -0.55 0.86 3.83
C ASP A 160 0.40 1.80 3.07
N LEU A 161 0.71 1.45 1.82
CA LEU A 161 1.65 2.17 0.96
C LEU A 161 0.96 3.28 0.15
N GLY A 162 0.06 4.03 0.80
CA GLY A 162 -0.88 4.98 0.18
C GLY A 162 -0.27 6.21 -0.54
N GLU A 163 -1.11 7.24 -0.75
CA GLU A 163 -0.90 8.47 -1.59
C GLU A 163 0.33 9.36 -1.28
N ARG A 164 1.26 8.91 -0.43
CA ARG A 164 2.40 9.70 0.05
C ARG A 164 3.76 9.07 -0.26
N ILE A 165 3.78 7.96 -0.98
CA ILE A 165 5.01 7.31 -1.42
C ILE A 165 4.95 7.04 -2.93
N VAL A 166 6.12 6.96 -3.55
CA VAL A 166 6.26 6.51 -4.94
C VAL A 166 6.91 5.13 -4.98
N ASN A 167 6.79 4.42 -6.10
CA ASN A 167 7.41 3.10 -6.26
C ASN A 167 8.93 3.12 -5.97
N TYR A 168 9.63 4.23 -6.25
CA TYR A 168 11.05 4.38 -5.91
C TYR A 168 11.34 4.22 -4.41
N ASP A 169 10.38 4.48 -3.52
CA ASP A 169 10.55 4.27 -2.07
C ASP A 169 10.70 2.78 -1.70
N GLY A 170 10.44 1.86 -2.63
CA GLY A 170 10.70 0.42 -2.52
C GLY A 170 12.17 0.03 -2.27
N HIS A 171 13.10 1.00 -2.26
CA HIS A 171 14.44 0.81 -1.70
C HIS A 171 14.42 0.57 -0.18
N THR A 172 13.45 1.19 0.51
CA THR A 172 13.32 1.12 1.97
C THR A 172 12.00 0.53 2.43
N LYS A 173 10.93 0.71 1.64
CA LYS A 173 9.59 0.19 1.89
C LYS A 173 9.39 -1.19 1.25
N ALA A 174 8.37 -1.91 1.71
CA ALA A 174 7.99 -3.16 1.06
C ALA A 174 7.50 -2.88 -0.38
N LEU A 175 7.77 -3.81 -1.30
CA LEU A 175 7.26 -3.75 -2.67
C LEU A 175 5.84 -4.32 -2.79
N LEU A 176 5.41 -5.06 -1.78
CA LEU A 176 4.05 -5.54 -1.60
C LEU A 176 3.68 -5.39 -0.12
N SER A 177 2.54 -4.78 0.12
CA SER A 177 1.87 -4.71 1.41
C SER A 177 0.43 -5.18 1.26
N ILE A 178 0.02 -6.08 2.15
CA ILE A 178 -1.36 -6.57 2.24
C ILE A 178 -1.92 -6.14 3.58
N GLN A 179 -3.04 -5.43 3.57
CA GLN A 179 -3.73 -5.01 4.78
C GLN A 179 -5.12 -5.64 4.86
N VAL A 180 -5.33 -6.44 5.90
CA VAL A 180 -6.62 -7.01 6.27
C VAL A 180 -7.28 -6.06 7.27
N THR A 181 -8.35 -5.40 6.87
CA THR A 181 -9.08 -4.44 7.71
C THR A 181 -10.44 -5.00 8.10
N GLU A 182 -10.65 -5.20 9.40
CA GLU A 182 -11.96 -5.57 9.95
C GLU A 182 -12.93 -4.39 9.93
N LEU A 183 -14.15 -4.67 9.51
CA LEU A 183 -15.31 -3.78 9.58
C LEU A 183 -16.36 -4.39 10.53
N LEU A 184 -17.45 -3.67 10.77
CA LEU A 184 -18.54 -4.16 11.63
C LEU A 184 -19.14 -5.47 11.13
N ASP A 185 -19.37 -5.57 9.82
CA ASP A 185 -20.12 -6.62 9.14
C ASP A 185 -19.35 -7.26 7.98
N GLY A 186 -18.03 -7.06 7.92
CA GLY A 186 -17.17 -7.69 6.92
C GLY A 186 -15.69 -7.40 7.06
N VAL A 187 -14.93 -7.73 6.01
CA VAL A 187 -13.48 -7.55 5.94
C VAL A 187 -13.09 -6.97 4.59
N PHE A 188 -12.17 -6.02 4.61
CA PHE A 188 -11.51 -5.50 3.42
C PHE A 188 -10.07 -6.03 3.35
N ILE A 189 -9.63 -6.47 2.18
CA ILE A 189 -8.24 -6.87 1.93
C ILE A 189 -7.68 -5.93 0.87
N GLY A 190 -6.80 -5.03 1.32
CA GLY A 190 -6.08 -4.08 0.47
C GLY A 190 -4.73 -4.63 0.06
N PHE A 191 -4.40 -4.46 -1.22
CA PHE A 191 -3.11 -4.77 -1.82
C PHE A 191 -2.51 -3.47 -2.35
N THR A 192 -1.27 -3.19 -1.97
CA THR A 192 -0.45 -2.07 -2.45
C THR A 192 0.98 -2.48 -2.69
#